data_AF-A0A175W631-F1
#
_entry.id   AF-A0A175W631-F1
#
_cell.length_a   1.000
_cell.length_b   1.000
_cell.length_c   1.000
_cell.angle_alpha   90.00
_cell.angle_beta   90.00
_cell.angle_gamma   90.00
#
_symmetry.space_group_name_H-M   'P 1'
#
loop_
_entity.id
_entity.type
_entity.pdbx_description
1 polymer ?
#
loop_
_entity_poly.entity_id
_entity_poly.type
_entity_poly.pdbx_seq_one_letter_code
_entity_poly.pdbx_strand_id
1 'polypeptide(L)'
;MAPTEILHDYYAILEVTETASEAEIRSNYKRLAKIRHPDKNGNNPDATAQFQLLQAAYTTLIEPASRHFYNFHHYPSIRPKRKDTTNAGGNPTSTSCAAEEPGDSAGDTGDAQKYACEIQRLDQKDKELRQEKSELSGRLFELKRALQRCIAALDKLQEEAEKDEQEDAARNTRYGHFFGAALSAEEKEAKSRRTTERNTGRIVREAELKRFQASADKIQSRIDDLRVEIIQTVVDRLLAERAQAREQARQKQAAREAAAQRARQEKESARRREEGPAKREAEAERRREQDLREYLERVRKEAAARKAKATEEMRKKEKARKEYLKRQEAEKEAKKQREVENKRKQDEDLKGDLEQKEPPAKGNGTGKEEEHPPAKPESIRCGHGKNWGAVRILST
;
A
#
# COMPACT_ATOMS: atom_id res chain seq x y z
N MET A 1 24.63 -30.49 -7.72
CA MET A 1 26.01 -30.12 -8.11
C MET A 1 26.55 -29.24 -7.00
N ALA A 2 27.69 -29.59 -6.40
CA ALA A 2 28.31 -28.76 -5.36
C ALA A 2 28.73 -27.40 -5.98
N PRO A 3 28.53 -26.27 -5.29
CA PRO A 3 29.03 -24.99 -5.77
C PRO A 3 30.56 -25.05 -5.85
N THR A 4 31.13 -24.62 -6.97
CA THR A 4 32.58 -24.52 -7.14
C THR A 4 33.10 -23.41 -6.22
N GLU A 5 33.90 -23.77 -5.22
CA GLU A 5 34.61 -22.84 -4.34
C GLU A 5 35.42 -21.82 -5.16
N ILE A 6 34.93 -20.58 -5.22
CA ILE A 6 35.53 -19.49 -6.01
C ILE A 6 36.68 -18.88 -5.21
N LEU A 7 37.75 -19.64 -5.02
CA LEU A 7 38.98 -19.16 -4.36
C LEU A 7 39.89 -18.37 -5.31
N HIS A 8 39.66 -18.47 -6.62
CA HIS A 8 40.56 -17.92 -7.64
C HIS A 8 39.91 -16.75 -8.37
N ASP A 9 40.71 -15.71 -8.62
CA ASP A 9 40.29 -14.55 -9.38
C ASP A 9 40.03 -14.92 -10.86
N TYR A 10 38.78 -14.83 -11.30
CA TYR A 10 38.35 -15.12 -12.67
C TYR A 10 38.98 -14.19 -13.70
N TYR A 11 39.27 -12.93 -13.36
CA TYR A 11 39.94 -12.01 -14.28
C TYR A 11 41.38 -12.44 -14.51
N ALA A 12 42.08 -12.85 -13.44
CA ALA A 12 43.43 -13.39 -13.51
C ALA A 12 43.49 -14.72 -14.30
N ILE A 13 42.51 -15.61 -14.13
CA ILE A 13 42.44 -16.89 -14.88
C ILE A 13 42.32 -16.67 -16.38
N LEU A 14 41.53 -15.67 -16.79
CA LEU A 14 41.29 -15.33 -18.19
C LEU A 14 42.33 -14.35 -18.77
N GLU A 15 43.31 -13.91 -17.98
CA GLU A 15 44.33 -12.92 -18.36
C GLU A 15 43.70 -11.63 -18.93
N VAL A 16 42.63 -11.16 -18.28
CA VAL A 16 41.89 -9.94 -18.65
C VAL A 16 41.86 -8.95 -17.50
N THR A 17 41.76 -7.66 -17.83
CA THR A 17 41.52 -6.62 -16.82
C THR A 17 40.06 -6.63 -16.36
N GLU A 18 39.80 -6.09 -15.17
CA GLU A 18 38.43 -5.93 -14.63
C GLU A 18 37.53 -5.07 -15.53
N THR A 19 38.16 -4.18 -16.31
CA THR A 19 37.53 -3.28 -17.30
C THR A 19 37.35 -3.91 -18.68
N ALA A 20 37.76 -5.16 -18.88
CA ALA A 20 37.74 -5.79 -20.19
C ALA A 20 36.31 -5.90 -20.77
N SER A 21 36.24 -5.67 -22.08
CA SER A 21 35.03 -5.84 -22.87
C SER A 21 34.67 -7.32 -23.05
N GLU A 22 33.41 -7.61 -23.35
CA GLU A 22 32.97 -8.99 -23.65
C GLU A 22 33.75 -9.62 -24.82
N ALA A 23 34.15 -8.80 -25.80
CA ALA A 23 34.92 -9.26 -26.95
C ALA A 23 36.33 -9.75 -26.55
N GLU A 24 36.98 -9.04 -25.63
CA GLU A 24 38.30 -9.41 -25.10
C GLU A 24 38.21 -10.69 -24.27
N ILE A 25 37.18 -10.83 -23.43
CA ILE A 25 36.93 -12.03 -22.63
C ILE A 25 36.77 -13.26 -23.55
N ARG A 26 35.97 -13.14 -24.62
CA ARG A 26 35.79 -14.22 -25.61
C ARG A 26 37.09 -14.54 -26.35
N SER A 27 37.87 -13.53 -26.71
CA SER A 27 39.14 -13.71 -27.43
C SER A 27 40.17 -14.46 -26.57
N ASN A 28 40.34 -14.02 -25.32
CA ASN A 28 41.28 -14.63 -24.38
C ASN A 28 40.86 -16.05 -23.97
N TYR A 29 39.58 -16.28 -23.74
CA TYR A 29 39.07 -17.64 -23.51
C TYR A 29 39.44 -18.58 -24.67
N LYS A 30 39.24 -18.17 -25.93
CA LYS A 30 39.61 -18.98 -27.10
C LYS A 30 41.11 -19.25 -27.18
N ARG A 31 41.96 -18.26 -26.84
CA ARG A 31 43.42 -18.42 -26.79
C ARG A 31 43.82 -19.44 -25.73
N LEU A 32 43.31 -19.27 -24.50
CA LEU A 32 43.62 -20.13 -23.36
C LEU A 32 43.06 -21.55 -23.50
N ALA A 33 41.85 -21.71 -24.05
CA ALA A 33 41.25 -23.01 -24.29
C ALA A 33 42.09 -23.87 -25.24
N LYS A 34 42.75 -23.26 -26.25
CA LYS A 34 43.66 -23.96 -27.17
C LYS A 34 44.96 -24.41 -26.51
N ILE A 35 45.41 -23.72 -25.46
CA ILE A 35 46.65 -23.98 -24.74
C ILE A 35 46.40 -24.99 -23.62
N ARG A 36 45.33 -24.79 -22.84
CA ARG A 36 44.96 -25.60 -21.67
C ARG A 36 44.05 -26.78 -21.98
N HIS A 37 43.83 -27.11 -23.26
CA HIS A 37 42.98 -28.23 -23.63
C HIS A 37 43.54 -29.56 -23.08
N PRO A 38 42.72 -30.43 -22.48
CA PRO A 38 43.18 -31.70 -21.91
C PRO A 38 43.84 -32.61 -22.97
N ASP A 39 43.36 -32.58 -24.22
CA ASP A 39 43.92 -33.35 -25.35
C ASP A 39 45.40 -33.02 -25.64
N LYS A 40 45.78 -31.75 -25.50
CA LYS A 40 47.18 -31.31 -25.75
C LYS A 40 48.07 -31.49 -24.53
N ASN A 41 47.49 -31.54 -23.33
CA ASN A 41 48.19 -31.60 -22.05
C ASN A 41 47.98 -32.94 -21.34
N GLY A 42 47.95 -34.04 -22.11
CA GLY A 42 47.71 -35.39 -21.56
C GLY A 42 48.72 -35.85 -20.49
N ASN A 43 49.89 -35.21 -20.41
CA ASN A 43 50.93 -35.53 -19.42
C ASN A 43 50.68 -34.89 -18.04
N ASN A 44 49.75 -33.93 -17.92
CA ASN A 44 49.49 -33.21 -16.68
C ASN A 44 48.14 -33.65 -16.09
N PRO A 45 48.10 -34.29 -14.90
CA PRO A 45 46.85 -34.73 -14.28
C PRO A 45 45.91 -33.55 -13.94
N ASP A 46 46.48 -32.35 -13.75
CA ASP A 46 45.74 -31.13 -13.40
C ASP A 46 45.14 -30.41 -14.61
N ALA A 47 45.42 -30.83 -15.85
CA ALA A 47 44.94 -30.16 -17.06
C ALA A 47 43.41 -30.07 -17.09
N THR A 48 42.73 -31.13 -16.64
CA THR A 48 41.26 -31.18 -16.56
C THR A 48 40.72 -30.16 -15.55
N ALA A 49 41.33 -30.07 -14.36
CA ALA A 49 40.91 -29.13 -13.33
C ALA A 49 41.12 -27.66 -13.75
N GLN A 50 42.27 -27.36 -14.38
CA GLN A 50 42.56 -26.03 -14.90
C GLN A 50 41.60 -25.62 -16.03
N PHE A 51 41.22 -26.56 -16.89
CA PHE A 51 40.25 -26.30 -17.95
C PHE A 51 38.84 -26.04 -17.40
N GLN A 52 38.43 -26.79 -16.37
CA GLN A 52 37.16 -26.55 -15.68
C GLN A 52 37.11 -25.16 -15.03
N LEU A 53 38.20 -24.73 -14.38
CA LEU A 53 38.31 -23.38 -13.81
C LEU A 53 38.24 -22.29 -14.89
N LEU A 54 38.93 -22.48 -16.01
CA LEU A 54 38.87 -21.56 -17.15
C LEU A 54 37.44 -21.43 -17.71
N GLN A 55 36.70 -22.54 -17.78
CA GLN A 55 35.31 -22.55 -18.22
C GLN A 55 34.39 -21.85 -17.22
N ALA A 56 34.55 -22.09 -15.93
CA ALA A 56 33.77 -21.43 -14.87
C ALA A 56 33.99 -19.90 -14.87
N ALA A 57 35.24 -19.45 -15.04
CA ALA A 57 35.57 -18.04 -15.17
C ALA A 57 34.88 -17.40 -16.39
N TYR A 58 34.92 -18.08 -17.55
CA TYR A 58 34.27 -17.60 -18.77
C TYR A 58 32.74 -17.50 -18.63
N THR A 59 32.09 -18.54 -18.10
CA THR A 59 30.63 -18.55 -17.90
C THR A 59 30.17 -17.47 -16.93
N THR A 60 30.96 -17.18 -15.88
CA THR A 60 30.62 -16.14 -14.91
C THR A 60 30.80 -14.72 -15.46
N LEU A 61 31.90 -14.46 -16.17
CA LEU A 61 32.22 -13.12 -16.66
C LEU A 61 31.48 -12.73 -17.95
N ILE A 62 30.97 -13.69 -18.73
CA ILE A 62 30.25 -13.39 -19.98
C ILE A 62 28.84 -12.87 -19.74
N GLU A 63 28.20 -13.30 -18.66
CA GLU A 63 26.84 -12.88 -18.34
C GLU A 63 26.87 -11.64 -17.45
N PRO A 64 26.23 -10.52 -17.85
CA PRO A 64 26.36 -9.24 -17.14
C PRO A 64 25.83 -9.30 -15.71
N ALA A 65 24.77 -10.09 -15.47
CA ALA A 65 24.22 -10.30 -14.14
C ALA A 65 25.20 -11.06 -13.23
N SER A 66 25.77 -12.16 -13.72
CA SER A 66 26.73 -12.99 -13.01
C SER A 66 28.06 -12.26 -12.77
N ARG A 67 28.55 -11.48 -13.75
CA ARG A 67 29.71 -10.60 -13.60
C ARG A 67 29.48 -9.53 -12.53
N HIS A 68 28.29 -8.93 -12.48
CA HIS A 68 27.96 -7.94 -11.46
C HIS A 68 27.94 -8.56 -10.06
N PHE A 69 27.34 -9.74 -9.92
CA PHE A 69 27.32 -10.49 -8.66
C PHE A 69 28.74 -10.84 -8.20
N TYR A 70 29.58 -11.36 -9.10
CA TYR A 70 30.98 -11.66 -8.82
C TYR A 70 31.76 -10.42 -8.37
N ASN A 71 31.65 -9.30 -9.10
CA ASN A 71 32.29 -8.04 -8.74
C ASN A 71 31.84 -7.52 -7.37
N PHE A 72 30.55 -7.66 -7.05
CA PHE A 72 29.99 -7.22 -5.76
C PHE A 72 30.55 -8.01 -4.57
N HIS A 73 30.80 -9.31 -4.75
CA HIS A 73 31.30 -10.18 -3.70
C HIS A 73 32.83 -10.13 -3.52
N HIS A 74 33.60 -10.08 -4.61
CA HIS A 74 35.06 -10.19 -4.56
C HIS A 74 35.80 -8.85 -4.62
N TYR A 75 35.21 -7.80 -5.21
CA TYR A 75 35.83 -6.47 -5.34
C TYR A 75 35.05 -5.42 -4.56
N PRO A 76 35.25 -5.33 -3.23
CA PRO A 76 34.56 -4.36 -2.38
C PRO A 76 34.88 -2.90 -2.76
N SER A 77 35.94 -2.66 -3.52
CA SER A 77 36.33 -1.36 -4.09
C SER A 77 35.39 -0.85 -5.19
N ILE A 78 34.70 -1.74 -5.91
CA ILE A 78 33.78 -1.40 -7.01
C ILE A 78 32.36 -1.14 -6.48
N ARG A 79 32.12 -1.33 -5.17
CA ARG A 79 30.81 -1.02 -4.57
C ARG A 79 30.44 0.42 -4.90
N PRO A 80 29.29 0.68 -5.55
CA PRO A 80 28.80 2.04 -5.64
C PRO A 80 28.60 2.54 -4.21
N LYS A 81 29.43 3.51 -3.78
CA LYS A 81 29.12 4.28 -2.58
C LYS A 81 27.70 4.78 -2.80
N ARG A 82 26.76 4.24 -2.02
CA ARG A 82 25.41 4.78 -1.98
C ARG A 82 25.61 6.28 -1.77
N LYS A 83 25.07 7.09 -2.68
CA LYS A 83 24.91 8.51 -2.41
C LYS A 83 24.06 8.56 -1.16
N ASP A 84 24.72 8.77 -0.04
CA ASP A 84 24.07 9.19 1.19
C ASP A 84 23.32 10.46 0.79
N THR A 85 22.02 10.30 0.53
CA THR A 85 21.08 11.40 0.51
C THR A 85 20.92 11.78 1.98
N THR A 86 21.96 12.42 2.49
CA THR A 86 21.93 13.26 3.67
C THR A 86 20.88 14.31 3.40
N ASN A 87 19.70 14.04 3.94
CA ASN A 87 18.86 14.96 4.65
C ASN A 87 19.67 16.17 5.18
N ALA A 88 19.84 17.18 4.32
CA ALA A 88 20.51 18.45 4.59
C ALA A 88 19.99 19.46 3.56
N GLY A 89 18.86 20.12 3.86
CA GLY A 89 18.33 21.16 2.99
C GLY A 89 16.83 21.45 3.16
N GLY A 90 16.40 21.75 4.38
CA GLY A 90 15.02 22.16 4.65
C GLY A 90 14.86 22.77 6.04
N ASN A 91 15.41 23.97 6.25
CA ASN A 91 15.00 24.88 7.32
C ASN A 91 13.62 25.49 6.92
N PRO A 92 12.72 25.97 7.81
CA PRO A 92 13.06 26.94 8.85
C PRO A 92 12.39 26.77 10.23
N THR A 93 13.21 27.03 11.25
CA THR A 93 12.95 27.87 12.43
C THR A 93 11.59 28.56 12.55
N SER A 94 11.03 28.43 13.76
CA SER A 94 9.97 29.23 14.41
C SER A 94 8.60 29.28 13.75
N THR A 95 7.62 28.63 14.37
CA THR A 95 6.59 29.34 15.16
C THR A 95 5.71 28.31 15.87
N SER A 96 5.43 28.63 17.13
CA SER A 96 4.52 28.05 18.13
C SER A 96 3.27 27.29 17.66
N CYS A 97 2.68 26.58 18.65
CA CYS A 97 1.31 26.04 18.72
C CYS A 97 1.19 24.58 18.28
N ALA A 98 0.56 23.65 18.99
CA ALA A 98 -0.12 23.58 20.28
C ALA A 98 -0.28 22.05 20.49
N ALA A 99 0.27 21.48 21.56
CA ALA A 99 -0.52 20.88 22.63
C ALA A 99 -1.65 19.95 22.15
N GLU A 100 -1.41 18.63 22.06
CA GLU A 100 -2.38 17.53 22.33
C GLU A 100 -1.57 16.25 22.72
N GLU A 101 -1.29 16.07 24.02
CA GLU A 101 -1.85 15.07 24.96
C GLU A 101 -1.38 13.61 24.77
N PRO A 102 -0.77 12.97 25.80
CA PRO A 102 -0.51 11.53 25.81
C PRO A 102 -1.83 10.80 26.11
N GLY A 103 -2.59 10.49 25.07
CA GLY A 103 -3.83 9.74 25.19
C GLY A 103 -3.58 8.26 25.48
N ASP A 104 -3.86 7.86 26.71
CA ASP A 104 -4.03 6.48 27.16
C ASP A 104 -4.90 5.67 26.16
N SER A 105 -4.28 4.84 25.33
CA SER A 105 -4.96 3.78 24.61
C SER A 105 -4.35 2.43 24.99
N ALA A 106 -4.78 1.96 26.16
CA ALA A 106 -4.39 0.70 26.80
C ALA A 106 -4.89 -0.56 26.05
N GLY A 107 -4.85 -0.59 24.72
CA GLY A 107 -5.51 -1.64 23.91
C GLY A 107 -4.72 -2.22 22.72
N ASP A 108 -3.70 -1.54 22.18
CA ASP A 108 -2.98 -1.99 20.96
C ASP A 108 -1.47 -2.20 21.18
N THR A 109 -0.97 -1.96 22.39
CA THR A 109 0.45 -2.17 22.72
C THR A 109 0.80 -3.65 22.92
N GLY A 110 -0.22 -4.52 23.00
CA GLY A 110 -0.05 -5.94 23.32
C GLY A 110 0.78 -6.69 22.28
N ASP A 111 0.55 -6.43 21.00
CA ASP A 111 1.27 -7.14 19.93
C ASP A 111 2.74 -6.70 19.86
N ALA A 112 3.01 -5.39 19.94
CA ALA A 112 4.39 -4.87 19.96
C ALA A 112 5.18 -5.37 21.18
N GLN A 113 4.54 -5.42 22.36
CA GLN A 113 5.13 -5.97 23.57
C GLN A 113 5.36 -7.48 23.46
N LYS A 114 4.46 -8.22 22.80
CA LYS A 114 4.59 -9.67 22.58
C LYS A 114 5.85 -10.03 21.82
N TYR A 115 6.16 -9.35 20.71
CA TYR A 115 7.41 -9.60 19.98
C TYR A 115 8.63 -9.17 20.79
N ALA A 116 8.56 -8.06 21.51
CA ALA A 116 9.67 -7.60 22.35
C ALA A 116 10.00 -8.60 23.47
N CYS A 117 8.99 -9.13 24.16
CA CYS A 117 9.17 -10.17 25.17
C CYS A 117 9.70 -11.48 24.56
N GLU A 118 9.22 -11.88 23.38
CA GLU A 118 9.70 -13.09 22.71
C GLU A 118 11.16 -12.97 22.29
N ILE A 119 11.57 -11.82 21.72
CA ILE A 119 12.96 -11.55 21.35
C ILE A 119 13.87 -11.58 22.59
N GLN A 120 13.45 -10.96 23.70
CA GLN A 120 14.20 -10.99 24.95
C GLN A 120 14.34 -12.42 25.52
N ARG A 121 13.28 -13.23 25.43
CA ARG A 121 13.30 -14.63 25.86
C ARG A 121 14.26 -15.46 25.02
N LEU A 122 14.24 -15.29 23.71
CA LEU A 122 15.15 -15.97 22.79
C LEU A 122 16.61 -15.54 23.01
N ASP A 123 16.86 -14.26 23.31
CA ASP A 123 18.19 -13.75 23.65
C ASP A 123 18.74 -14.31 24.97
N GLN A 124 17.87 -14.52 25.97
CA GLN A 124 18.25 -15.19 27.23
C GLN A 124 18.60 -16.65 26.97
N LYS A 125 17.73 -17.37 26.23
CA LYS A 125 17.97 -18.77 25.84
C LYS A 125 19.27 -18.92 25.04
N ASP A 126 19.55 -17.99 24.13
CA ASP A 126 20.81 -17.94 23.37
C ASP A 126 22.04 -17.84 24.28
N LYS A 127 21.96 -17.02 25.33
CA LYS A 127 23.05 -16.87 26.30
C LYS A 127 23.24 -18.16 27.09
N GLU A 128 22.15 -18.77 27.56
CA GLU A 128 22.18 -20.04 28.30
C GLU A 128 22.80 -21.16 27.47
N LEU A 129 22.35 -21.34 26.22
CA LEU A 129 22.89 -22.38 25.34
C LEU A 129 24.38 -22.16 25.01
N ARG A 130 24.81 -20.90 24.88
CA ARG A 130 26.23 -20.57 24.66
C ARG A 130 27.08 -20.81 25.89
N GLN A 131 26.53 -20.60 27.09
CA GLN A 131 27.18 -20.93 28.36
C GLN A 131 27.31 -22.45 28.51
N GLU A 132 26.24 -23.22 28.29
CA GLU A 132 26.29 -24.69 28.36
C GLU A 132 27.32 -25.25 27.36
N LYS A 133 27.35 -24.71 26.14
CA LYS A 133 28.33 -25.09 25.13
C LYS A 133 29.77 -24.79 25.58
N SER A 134 30.03 -23.65 26.23
CA SER A 134 31.38 -23.30 26.69
C SER A 134 31.83 -24.21 27.84
N GLU A 135 30.94 -24.54 28.76
CA GLU A 135 31.19 -25.49 29.85
C GLU A 135 31.52 -26.90 29.32
N LEU A 136 30.70 -27.42 28.40
CA LEU A 136 30.93 -28.73 27.79
C LEU A 136 32.19 -28.75 26.94
N SER A 137 32.50 -27.66 26.23
CA SER A 137 33.75 -27.54 25.48
C SER A 137 34.97 -27.57 26.42
N GLY A 138 34.88 -26.95 27.59
CA GLY A 138 35.89 -27.04 28.66
C GLY A 138 36.07 -28.48 29.16
N ARG A 139 34.96 -29.17 29.48
CA ARG A 139 35.00 -30.58 29.91
C ARG A 139 35.58 -31.51 28.84
N LEU A 140 35.23 -31.28 27.57
CA LEU A 140 35.78 -32.04 26.44
C LEU A 140 37.30 -31.85 26.34
N PHE A 141 37.80 -30.64 26.57
CA PHE A 141 39.23 -30.34 26.57
C PHE A 141 39.96 -31.09 27.70
N GLU A 142 39.40 -31.11 28.90
CA GLU A 142 39.95 -31.88 30.04
C GLU A 142 39.97 -33.38 29.77
N LEU A 143 38.89 -33.93 29.18
CA LEU A 143 38.82 -35.35 28.79
C LEU A 143 39.83 -35.69 27.70
N LYS A 144 40.01 -34.83 26.68
CA LYS A 144 41.02 -35.02 25.63
C LYS A 144 42.43 -35.02 26.22
N ARG A 145 42.72 -34.14 27.18
CA ARG A 145 44.00 -34.13 27.91
C ARG A 145 44.19 -35.39 28.76
N ALA A 146 43.12 -35.91 29.39
CA ALA A 146 43.16 -37.18 30.10
C ALA A 146 43.43 -38.36 29.15
N LEU A 147 42.77 -38.39 27.99
CA LEU A 147 42.98 -39.39 26.94
C LEU A 147 44.43 -39.37 26.44
N GLN A 148 45.01 -38.21 26.16
CA GLN A 148 46.42 -38.07 25.80
C GLN A 148 47.37 -38.61 26.88
N ARG A 149 47.07 -38.40 28.16
CA ARG A 149 47.85 -38.98 29.27
C ARG A 149 47.75 -40.51 29.31
N CYS A 150 46.58 -41.09 29.02
CA CYS A 150 46.40 -42.54 28.95
C CYS A 150 47.15 -43.15 27.76
N ILE A 151 47.11 -42.51 26.58
CA ILE A 151 47.89 -42.95 25.41
C ILE A 151 49.38 -42.93 25.74
N ALA A 152 49.90 -41.81 26.25
CA ALA A 152 51.32 -41.72 26.62
C ALA A 152 51.73 -42.74 27.71
N ALA A 153 50.79 -43.19 28.56
CA ALA A 153 51.04 -44.26 29.52
C ALA A 153 51.07 -45.65 28.85
N LEU A 154 50.22 -45.88 27.84
CA LEU A 154 50.25 -47.11 27.03
C LEU A 154 51.54 -47.20 26.22
N ASP A 155 51.98 -46.10 25.60
CA ASP A 155 53.23 -46.05 24.83
C ASP A 155 54.43 -46.40 25.72
N LYS A 156 54.49 -45.88 26.95
CA LYS A 156 55.54 -46.25 27.93
C LYS A 156 55.54 -47.75 28.27
N LEU A 157 54.37 -48.34 28.48
CA LEU A 157 54.25 -49.77 28.73
C LEU A 157 54.66 -50.59 27.51
N GLN A 158 54.41 -50.09 26.29
CA GLN A 158 54.88 -50.73 25.05
C GLN A 158 56.40 -50.61 24.90
N GLU A 159 56.98 -49.43 25.15
CA GLU A 159 58.43 -49.23 25.15
C GLU A 159 59.15 -50.14 26.17
N GLU A 160 58.57 -50.32 27.36
CA GLU A 160 59.08 -51.28 28.36
C GLU A 160 59.02 -52.73 27.85
N ALA A 161 57.98 -53.08 27.08
CA ALA A 161 57.89 -54.39 26.43
C ALA A 161 58.93 -54.59 25.33
N GLU A 162 59.11 -53.60 24.48
CA GLU A 162 60.10 -53.64 23.41
C GLU A 162 61.53 -53.71 23.98
N LYS A 163 61.82 -53.02 25.09
CA LYS A 163 63.12 -53.11 25.78
C LYS A 163 63.37 -54.51 26.32
N ASP A 164 62.40 -55.13 27.01
CA ASP A 164 62.52 -56.51 27.50
C ASP A 164 62.73 -57.49 26.34
N GLU A 165 62.01 -57.31 25.21
CA GLU A 165 62.14 -58.14 24.01
C GLU A 165 63.48 -57.96 23.31
N GLN A 166 64.02 -56.73 23.26
CA GLN A 166 65.35 -56.43 22.75
C GLN A 166 66.44 -57.08 23.61
N GLU A 167 66.29 -57.05 24.94
CA GLU A 167 67.19 -57.76 25.86
C GLU A 167 67.15 -59.28 25.64
N ASP A 168 65.96 -59.85 25.43
CA ASP A 168 65.80 -61.26 25.11
C ASP A 168 66.38 -61.62 23.74
N ALA A 169 66.15 -60.80 22.72
CA ALA A 169 66.68 -61.01 21.37
C ALA A 169 68.22 -60.91 21.36
N ALA A 170 68.79 -59.97 22.12
CA ALA A 170 70.23 -59.86 22.31
C ALA A 170 70.80 -61.11 23.02
N ARG A 171 70.10 -61.62 24.05
CA ARG A 171 70.49 -62.85 24.75
C ARG A 171 70.31 -64.12 23.90
N ASN A 172 69.31 -64.16 23.02
CA ASN A 172 69.00 -65.30 22.15
C ASN A 172 69.71 -65.24 20.78
N THR A 173 70.59 -64.26 20.56
CA THR A 173 71.43 -64.21 19.36
C THR A 173 72.37 -65.42 19.34
N ARG A 174 72.85 -65.86 18.15
CA ARG A 174 73.78 -67.01 18.01
C ARG A 174 74.97 -66.96 18.97
N TYR A 175 75.49 -65.76 19.25
CA TYR A 175 76.58 -65.51 20.20
C TYR A 175 76.10 -65.23 21.63
N GLY A 176 74.81 -64.98 21.84
CA GLY A 176 74.21 -64.70 23.13
C GLY A 176 74.28 -65.87 24.10
N HIS A 177 74.27 -67.13 23.62
CA HIS A 177 74.57 -68.29 24.47
C HIS A 177 76.04 -68.36 24.94
N PHE A 178 76.96 -67.70 24.22
CA PHE A 178 78.38 -67.69 24.55
C PHE A 178 78.75 -66.55 25.51
N PHE A 179 78.10 -65.39 25.39
CA PHE A 179 78.36 -64.21 26.24
C PHE A 179 77.30 -63.95 27.31
N GLY A 180 76.11 -64.52 27.17
CA GLY A 180 74.98 -64.33 28.07
C GLY A 180 74.84 -65.48 29.05
N ALA A 181 74.87 -65.16 30.35
CA ALA A 181 74.45 -66.10 31.37
C ALA A 181 72.98 -66.49 31.13
N ALA A 182 72.67 -67.79 31.25
CA ALA A 182 71.29 -68.23 31.30
C ALA A 182 70.60 -67.54 32.49
N LEU A 183 69.44 -66.93 32.26
CA LEU A 183 68.63 -66.27 33.29
C LEU A 183 68.53 -67.15 34.54
N SER A 184 68.89 -66.59 35.70
CA SER A 184 68.69 -67.25 37.00
C SER A 184 67.19 -67.55 37.19
N ALA A 185 66.86 -68.58 37.97
CA ALA A 185 65.47 -68.88 38.31
C ALA A 185 64.76 -67.65 38.90
N GLU A 186 65.45 -66.90 39.76
CA GLU A 186 64.95 -65.65 40.36
C GLU A 186 64.69 -64.56 39.31
N GLU A 187 65.56 -64.44 38.30
CA GLU A 187 65.38 -63.46 37.22
C GLU A 187 64.22 -63.83 36.29
N LYS A 188 64.01 -65.13 36.04
CA LYS A 188 62.84 -65.62 35.29
C LYS A 188 61.55 -65.32 36.03
N GLU A 189 61.52 -65.57 37.34
CA GLU A 189 60.37 -65.22 38.17
C GLU A 189 60.14 -63.71 38.20
N ALA A 190 61.18 -62.90 38.40
CA ALA A 190 61.08 -61.44 38.39
C ALA A 190 60.55 -60.93 37.04
N LYS A 191 61.02 -61.49 35.93
CA LYS A 191 60.52 -61.17 34.60
C LYS A 191 59.06 -61.58 34.40
N SER A 192 58.67 -62.76 34.89
CA SER A 192 57.26 -63.18 34.86
C SER A 192 56.37 -62.21 35.66
N ARG A 193 56.84 -61.73 36.82
CA ARG A 193 56.13 -60.72 37.61
C ARG A 193 55.99 -59.41 36.83
N ARG A 194 57.08 -58.86 36.29
CA ARG A 194 57.08 -57.63 35.46
C ARG A 194 56.13 -57.72 34.28
N THR A 195 56.15 -58.84 33.56
CA THR A 195 55.25 -59.04 32.40
C THR A 195 53.78 -59.13 32.83
N THR A 196 53.47 -59.79 33.95
CA THR A 196 52.09 -59.80 34.50
C THR A 196 51.66 -58.41 34.96
N GLU A 197 52.52 -57.68 35.69
CA GLU A 197 52.26 -56.31 36.14
C GLU A 197 52.03 -55.37 34.95
N ARG A 198 52.89 -55.41 33.94
CA ARG A 198 52.72 -54.64 32.70
C ARG A 198 51.43 -54.99 31.97
N ASN A 199 51.10 -56.27 31.84
CA ASN A 199 49.87 -56.71 31.18
C ASN A 199 48.63 -56.24 31.96
N THR A 200 48.64 -56.33 33.29
CA THR A 200 47.56 -55.77 34.12
C THR A 200 47.46 -54.25 33.98
N GLY A 201 48.60 -53.55 33.95
CA GLY A 201 48.67 -52.11 33.71
C GLY A 201 48.10 -51.71 32.34
N ARG A 202 48.46 -52.45 31.28
CA ARG A 202 47.94 -52.24 29.93
C ARG A 202 46.42 -52.40 29.89
N ILE A 203 45.87 -53.48 30.47
CA ILE A 203 44.43 -53.72 30.52
C ILE A 203 43.70 -52.58 31.25
N VAL A 204 44.24 -52.11 32.37
CA VAL A 204 43.66 -50.98 33.12
C VAL A 204 43.66 -49.70 32.29
N ARG A 205 44.78 -49.36 31.64
CA ARG A 205 44.90 -48.15 30.81
C ARG A 205 44.04 -48.21 29.56
N GLU A 206 43.95 -49.36 28.90
CA GLU A 206 43.04 -49.58 27.76
C GLU A 206 41.57 -49.41 28.20
N ALA A 207 41.20 -49.90 29.39
CA ALA A 207 39.85 -49.70 29.93
C ALA A 207 39.56 -48.24 30.27
N GLU A 208 40.53 -47.50 30.86
CA GLU A 208 40.43 -46.06 31.09
C GLU A 208 40.27 -45.28 29.79
N LEU A 209 41.07 -45.61 28.77
CA LEU A 209 41.00 -44.98 27.45
C LEU A 209 39.60 -45.13 26.84
N LYS A 210 39.03 -46.34 26.87
CA LYS A 210 37.67 -46.59 26.38
C LYS A 210 36.61 -45.79 27.16
N ARG A 211 36.76 -45.65 28.48
CA ARG A 211 35.86 -44.82 29.32
C ARG A 211 35.95 -43.35 28.96
N PHE A 212 37.17 -42.82 28.77
CA PHE A 212 37.37 -41.42 28.38
C PHE A 212 36.88 -41.13 26.97
N GLN A 213 37.11 -42.04 26.01
CA GLN A 213 36.56 -41.94 24.66
C GLN A 213 35.03 -41.89 24.67
N ALA A 214 34.38 -42.85 25.33
CA ALA A 214 32.92 -42.89 25.42
C ALA A 214 32.34 -41.63 26.11
N SER A 215 33.05 -41.07 27.10
CA SER A 215 32.66 -39.81 27.74
C SER A 215 32.84 -38.61 26.79
N ALA A 216 33.95 -38.57 26.06
CA ALA A 216 34.24 -37.51 25.08
C ALA A 216 33.21 -37.52 23.94
N ASP A 217 32.82 -38.68 23.43
CA ASP A 217 31.82 -38.81 22.36
C ASP A 217 30.43 -38.35 22.81
N LYS A 218 30.05 -38.64 24.06
CA LYS A 218 28.80 -38.14 24.67
C LYS A 218 28.80 -36.61 24.81
N ILE A 219 29.91 -36.03 25.24
CA ILE A 219 30.03 -34.57 25.34
C ILE A 219 30.05 -33.94 23.93
N GLN A 220 30.74 -34.57 22.98
CA GLN A 220 30.82 -34.09 21.60
C GLN A 220 29.45 -34.08 20.93
N SER A 221 28.69 -35.17 21.04
CA SER A 221 27.30 -35.23 20.55
C SER A 221 26.42 -34.15 21.18
N ARG A 222 26.50 -33.93 22.50
CA ARG A 222 25.76 -32.83 23.15
C ARG A 222 26.19 -31.44 22.64
N ILE A 223 27.49 -31.21 22.38
CA ILE A 223 27.97 -29.96 21.78
C ILE A 223 27.39 -29.77 20.38
N ASP A 224 27.28 -30.84 19.60
CA ASP A 224 26.71 -30.80 18.26
C ASP A 224 25.19 -30.54 18.30
N ASP A 225 24.46 -31.13 19.25
CA ASP A 225 23.05 -30.82 19.52
C ASP A 225 22.87 -29.34 19.90
N LEU A 226 23.68 -28.83 20.84
CA LEU A 226 23.65 -27.43 21.24
C LEU A 226 23.93 -26.46 20.10
N ARG A 227 24.79 -26.83 19.14
CA ARG A 227 25.03 -26.01 17.93
C ARG A 227 23.76 -25.88 17.11
N VAL A 228 23.00 -26.96 16.93
CA VAL A 228 21.71 -26.95 16.23
C VAL A 228 20.70 -26.12 17.01
N GLU A 229 20.62 -26.28 18.33
CA GLU A 229 19.72 -25.48 19.19
C GLU A 229 20.02 -23.98 19.09
N ILE A 230 21.31 -23.57 19.13
CA ILE A 230 21.73 -22.17 18.97
C ILE A 230 21.38 -21.63 17.57
N ILE A 231 21.52 -22.44 16.52
CA ILE A 231 21.11 -22.01 15.17
C ILE A 231 19.61 -21.79 15.14
N GLN A 232 18.84 -22.69 15.75
CA GLN A 232 17.38 -22.59 15.77
C GLN A 232 16.90 -21.34 16.52
N THR A 233 17.45 -21.04 17.70
CA THR A 233 17.08 -19.84 18.46
C THR A 233 17.42 -18.54 17.73
N VAL A 234 18.55 -18.49 17.01
CA VAL A 234 18.90 -17.37 16.13
C VAL A 234 17.90 -17.24 14.98
N VAL A 235 17.50 -18.35 14.37
CA VAL A 235 16.47 -18.34 13.30
C VAL A 235 15.13 -17.85 13.85
N ASP A 236 14.69 -18.36 14.99
CA ASP A 236 13.44 -17.96 15.65
C ASP A 236 13.45 -16.46 16.00
N ARG A 237 14.59 -15.95 16.49
CA ARG A 237 14.78 -14.52 16.77
C ARG A 237 14.65 -13.68 15.50
N LEU A 238 15.31 -14.07 14.41
CA LEU A 238 15.21 -13.38 13.12
C LEU A 238 13.77 -13.42 12.56
N LEU A 239 13.03 -14.50 12.78
CA LEU A 239 11.62 -14.59 12.40
C LEU A 239 10.75 -13.65 13.24
N ALA A 240 10.99 -13.56 14.56
CA ALA A 240 10.30 -12.63 15.45
C ALA A 240 10.60 -11.16 15.08
N GLU A 241 11.86 -10.80 14.82
CA GLU A 241 12.26 -9.46 14.36
C GLU A 241 11.61 -9.11 13.01
N ARG A 242 11.56 -10.07 12.07
CA ARG A 242 10.86 -9.90 10.78
C ARG A 242 9.35 -9.74 10.95
N ALA A 243 8.74 -10.46 11.88
CA ALA A 243 7.31 -10.33 12.19
C ALA A 243 7.00 -8.95 12.79
N GLN A 244 7.79 -8.52 13.77
CA GLN A 244 7.70 -7.17 14.35
C GLN A 244 7.87 -6.08 13.28
N ALA A 245 8.83 -6.22 12.37
CA ALA A 245 9.03 -5.26 11.28
C ALA A 245 7.84 -5.22 10.30
N ARG A 246 7.22 -6.37 10.01
CA ARG A 246 5.99 -6.45 9.19
C ARG A 246 4.83 -5.75 9.87
N GLU A 247 4.66 -5.93 11.17
CA GLU A 247 3.60 -5.26 11.93
C GLU A 247 3.83 -3.76 12.04
N GLN A 248 5.05 -3.32 12.35
CA GLN A 248 5.39 -1.90 12.34
C GLN A 248 5.18 -1.28 10.95
N ALA A 249 5.47 -2.02 9.86
CA ALA A 249 5.18 -1.57 8.51
C ALA A 249 3.67 -1.47 8.25
N ARG A 250 2.88 -2.45 8.70
CA ARG A 250 1.40 -2.41 8.63
C ARG A 250 0.83 -1.24 9.43
N GLN A 251 1.28 -1.02 10.67
CA GLN A 251 0.89 0.11 11.51
C GLN A 251 1.26 1.44 10.85
N LYS A 252 2.46 1.57 10.26
CA LYS A 252 2.87 2.76 9.51
C LYS A 252 2.04 2.97 8.24
N GLN A 253 1.70 1.92 7.51
CA GLN A 253 0.81 2.00 6.34
C GLN A 253 -0.60 2.40 6.73
N ALA A 254 -1.18 1.74 7.74
CA ALA A 254 -2.49 2.07 8.28
C ALA A 254 -2.54 3.52 8.81
N ALA A 255 -1.49 3.99 9.48
CA ALA A 255 -1.37 5.37 9.93
C ALA A 255 -1.30 6.36 8.75
N ARG A 256 -0.54 6.03 7.69
CA ARG A 256 -0.49 6.83 6.45
C ARG A 256 -1.84 6.86 5.73
N GLU A 257 -2.53 5.73 5.66
CA GLU A 257 -3.86 5.62 5.05
C GLU A 257 -4.90 6.38 5.87
N ALA A 258 -4.89 6.25 7.21
CA ALA A 258 -5.75 7.00 8.10
C ALA A 258 -5.49 8.52 7.99
N ALA A 259 -4.23 8.94 7.93
CA ALA A 259 -3.86 10.35 7.69
C ALA A 259 -4.34 10.82 6.30
N ALA A 260 -4.20 10.00 5.26
CA ALA A 260 -4.69 10.31 3.93
C ALA A 260 -6.22 10.39 3.87
N GLN A 261 -6.93 9.52 4.59
CA GLN A 261 -8.39 9.57 4.74
C GLN A 261 -8.83 10.82 5.48
N ARG A 262 -8.19 11.16 6.61
CA ARG A 262 -8.43 12.42 7.34
C ARG A 262 -8.21 13.64 6.44
N ALA A 263 -7.12 13.67 5.67
CA ALA A 263 -6.86 14.75 4.72
C ALA A 263 -7.88 14.80 3.56
N ARG A 264 -8.39 13.65 3.09
CA ARG A 264 -9.48 13.61 2.08
C ARG A 264 -10.79 14.12 2.66
N GLN A 265 -11.15 13.68 3.86
CA GLN A 265 -12.35 14.12 4.57
C GLN A 265 -12.27 15.62 4.89
N GLU A 266 -11.09 16.11 5.30
CA GLU A 266 -10.85 17.53 5.54
C GLU A 266 -11.01 18.33 4.25
N LYS A 267 -10.38 17.91 3.13
CA LYS A 267 -10.55 18.54 1.81
C LYS A 267 -12.00 18.52 1.33
N GLU A 268 -12.72 17.41 1.53
CA GLU A 268 -14.13 17.31 1.17
C GLU A 268 -14.99 18.22 2.05
N SER A 269 -14.72 18.26 3.35
CA SER A 269 -15.40 19.17 4.29
C SER A 269 -15.12 20.63 3.96
N ALA A 270 -13.90 20.98 3.53
CA ALA A 270 -13.52 22.31 3.08
C ALA A 270 -14.23 22.69 1.77
N ARG A 271 -14.26 21.79 0.77
CA ARG A 271 -15.03 21.98 -0.47
C ARG A 271 -16.52 22.16 -0.19
N ARG A 272 -17.11 21.37 0.70
CA ARG A 272 -18.52 21.54 1.12
C ARG A 272 -18.77 22.88 1.82
N ARG A 273 -17.80 23.38 2.60
CA ARG A 273 -17.85 24.70 3.26
C ARG A 273 -17.76 25.85 2.25
N GLU A 274 -16.92 25.73 1.22
CA GLU A 274 -16.76 26.75 0.15
C GLU A 274 -17.93 26.73 -0.85
N GLU A 275 -18.36 25.55 -1.29
CA GLU A 275 -19.46 25.40 -2.25
C GLU A 275 -20.83 25.72 -1.63
N GLY A 276 -20.99 25.55 -0.32
CA GLY A 276 -22.24 25.83 0.41
C GLY A 276 -22.79 27.24 0.19
N PRO A 277 -22.06 28.31 0.54
CA PRO A 277 -22.50 29.69 0.31
C PRO A 277 -22.63 30.00 -1.18
N ALA A 278 -21.70 29.56 -2.03
CA ALA A 278 -21.76 29.80 -3.48
C ALA A 278 -23.01 29.19 -4.13
N LYS A 279 -23.40 27.96 -3.74
CA LYS A 279 -24.64 27.32 -4.22
C LYS A 279 -25.89 28.06 -3.72
N ARG A 280 -25.90 28.53 -2.46
CA ARG A 280 -27.00 29.31 -1.88
C ARG A 280 -27.15 30.66 -2.57
N GLU A 281 -26.04 31.33 -2.88
CA GLU A 281 -26.01 32.60 -3.62
C GLU A 281 -26.49 32.40 -5.05
N ALA A 282 -25.99 31.39 -5.76
CA ALA A 282 -26.44 31.06 -7.11
C ALA A 282 -27.94 30.68 -7.16
N GLU A 283 -28.45 29.96 -6.16
CA GLU A 283 -29.88 29.67 -6.04
C GLU A 283 -30.70 30.94 -5.75
N ALA A 284 -30.20 31.82 -4.87
CA ALA A 284 -30.83 33.11 -4.60
C ALA A 284 -30.86 34.02 -5.83
N GLU A 285 -29.80 34.03 -6.63
CA GLU A 285 -29.73 34.76 -7.90
C GLU A 285 -30.73 34.20 -8.93
N ARG A 286 -30.80 32.88 -9.09
CA ARG A 286 -31.80 32.24 -9.95
C ARG A 286 -33.23 32.60 -9.54
N ARG A 287 -33.52 32.63 -8.23
CA ARG A 287 -34.82 33.07 -7.71
C ARG A 287 -35.07 34.54 -8.04
N ARG A 288 -34.10 35.44 -7.82
CA ARG A 288 -34.19 36.86 -8.19
C ARG A 288 -34.44 37.06 -9.68
N GLU A 289 -33.76 36.29 -10.53
CA GLU A 289 -33.97 36.34 -11.99
C GLU A 289 -35.37 35.86 -12.39
N GLN A 290 -35.88 34.80 -11.76
CA GLN A 290 -37.24 34.33 -11.97
C GLN A 290 -38.26 35.39 -11.53
N ASP A 291 -38.10 35.95 -10.33
CA ASP A 291 -38.93 37.04 -9.81
C ASP A 291 -38.91 38.26 -10.74
N LEU A 292 -37.73 38.63 -11.27
CA LEU A 292 -37.58 39.71 -12.23
C LEU A 292 -38.28 39.40 -13.56
N ARG A 293 -38.15 38.18 -14.08
CA ARG A 293 -38.85 37.73 -15.29
C ARG A 293 -40.36 37.79 -15.10
N GLU A 294 -40.87 37.28 -13.98
CA GLU A 294 -42.28 37.33 -13.64
C GLU A 294 -42.79 38.78 -13.51
N TYR A 295 -42.02 39.64 -12.85
CA TYR A 295 -42.34 41.06 -12.72
C TYR A 295 -42.41 41.75 -14.10
N LEU A 296 -41.40 41.54 -14.95
CA LEU A 296 -41.37 42.09 -16.31
C LEU A 296 -42.54 41.58 -17.16
N GLU A 297 -42.93 40.31 -17.00
CA GLU A 297 -44.12 39.77 -17.64
C GLU A 297 -45.41 40.43 -17.15
N ARG A 298 -45.56 40.66 -15.84
CA ARG A 298 -46.71 41.39 -15.29
C ARG A 298 -46.77 42.80 -15.85
N VAL A 299 -45.65 43.52 -15.86
CA VAL A 299 -45.56 44.87 -16.46
C VAL A 299 -45.91 44.84 -17.95
N ARG A 300 -45.43 43.86 -18.71
CA ARG A 300 -45.78 43.68 -20.14
C ARG A 300 -47.28 43.42 -20.33
N LYS A 301 -47.88 42.54 -19.52
CA LYS A 301 -49.32 42.23 -19.55
C LYS A 301 -50.16 43.45 -19.18
N GLU A 302 -49.77 44.20 -18.15
CA GLU A 302 -50.43 45.45 -17.76
C GLU A 302 -50.32 46.53 -18.83
N ALA A 303 -49.15 46.70 -19.43
CA ALA A 303 -48.94 47.64 -20.53
C ALA A 303 -49.76 47.24 -21.78
N ALA A 304 -49.82 45.95 -22.11
CA ALA A 304 -50.66 45.42 -23.19
C ALA A 304 -52.15 45.64 -22.89
N ALA A 305 -52.58 45.42 -21.64
CA ALA A 305 -53.95 45.67 -21.21
C ALA A 305 -54.32 47.16 -21.27
N ARG A 306 -53.41 48.07 -20.89
CA ARG A 306 -53.61 49.53 -21.04
C ARG A 306 -53.71 49.93 -22.51
N LYS A 307 -52.85 49.39 -23.37
CA LYS A 307 -52.92 49.60 -24.83
C LYS A 307 -54.23 49.05 -25.42
N ALA A 308 -54.67 47.87 -25.00
CA ALA A 308 -55.93 47.27 -25.44
C ALA A 308 -57.16 48.10 -24.99
N LYS A 309 -57.19 48.54 -23.73
CA LYS A 309 -58.23 49.46 -23.24
C LYS A 309 -58.25 50.76 -24.03
N ALA A 310 -57.08 51.35 -24.30
CA ALA A 310 -56.99 52.57 -25.11
C ALA A 310 -57.48 52.35 -26.55
N THR A 311 -57.14 51.23 -27.20
CA THR A 311 -57.63 50.94 -28.57
C THR A 311 -59.13 50.62 -28.59
N GLU A 312 -59.65 49.95 -27.56
CA GLU A 312 -61.09 49.74 -27.39
C GLU A 312 -61.85 51.04 -27.15
N GLU A 313 -61.31 51.94 -26.31
CA GLU A 313 -61.87 53.27 -26.12
C GLU A 313 -61.84 54.09 -27.40
N MET A 314 -60.74 54.03 -28.16
CA MET A 314 -60.64 54.67 -29.48
C MET A 314 -61.68 54.09 -30.45
N ARG A 315 -61.86 52.76 -30.48
CA ARG A 315 -62.89 52.10 -31.28
C ARG A 315 -64.31 52.49 -30.86
N LYS A 316 -64.57 52.62 -29.55
CA LYS A 316 -65.86 53.08 -29.01
C LYS A 316 -66.13 54.53 -29.38
N LYS A 317 -65.13 55.41 -29.22
CA LYS A 317 -65.21 56.82 -29.64
C LYS A 317 -65.41 56.95 -31.15
N GLU A 318 -64.74 56.14 -31.95
CA GLU A 318 -64.89 56.13 -33.41
C GLU A 318 -66.28 55.61 -33.84
N LYS A 319 -66.77 54.51 -33.23
CA LYS A 319 -68.14 54.03 -33.42
C LYS A 319 -69.16 55.09 -33.03
N ALA A 320 -69.01 55.70 -31.85
CA ALA A 320 -69.88 56.79 -31.40
C ALA A 320 -69.83 58.01 -32.32
N ARG A 321 -68.64 58.37 -32.84
CA ARG A 321 -68.47 59.44 -33.84
C ARG A 321 -69.18 59.09 -35.15
N LYS A 322 -69.01 57.86 -35.65
CA LYS A 322 -69.68 57.36 -36.86
C LYS A 322 -71.20 57.33 -36.68
N GLU A 323 -71.69 56.88 -35.54
CA GLU A 323 -73.11 56.89 -35.19
C GLU A 323 -73.65 58.31 -35.06
N TYR A 324 -72.90 59.23 -34.44
CA TYR A 324 -73.25 60.64 -34.36
C TYR A 324 -73.34 61.30 -35.74
N LEU A 325 -72.36 61.03 -36.61
CA LEU A 325 -72.38 61.50 -38.00
C LEU A 325 -73.58 60.95 -38.76
N LYS A 326 -73.87 59.65 -38.63
CA LYS A 326 -75.08 59.05 -39.21
C LYS A 326 -76.37 59.67 -38.68
N ARG A 327 -76.46 59.96 -37.37
CA ARG A 327 -77.62 60.64 -36.77
C ARG A 327 -77.78 62.06 -37.29
N GLN A 328 -76.68 62.80 -37.44
CA GLN A 328 -76.66 64.14 -38.03
C GLN A 328 -77.10 64.11 -39.50
N GLU A 329 -76.60 63.14 -40.28
CA GLU A 329 -77.02 62.93 -41.67
C GLU A 329 -78.50 62.55 -41.75
N ALA A 330 -78.97 61.61 -40.94
CA ALA A 330 -80.38 61.23 -40.86
C ALA A 330 -81.27 62.38 -40.39
N GLU A 331 -80.82 63.23 -39.46
CA GLU A 331 -81.57 64.42 -39.03
C GLU A 331 -81.64 65.47 -40.15
N LYS A 332 -80.54 65.66 -40.89
CA LYS A 332 -80.53 66.53 -42.08
C LYS A 332 -81.44 65.97 -43.18
N GLU A 333 -81.42 64.67 -43.42
CA GLU A 333 -82.31 64.00 -44.37
C GLU A 333 -83.77 64.06 -43.92
N ALA A 334 -84.07 63.83 -42.63
CA ALA A 334 -85.41 63.97 -42.07
C ALA A 334 -85.91 65.41 -42.15
N LYS A 335 -85.05 66.42 -41.94
CA LYS A 335 -85.39 67.83 -42.16
C LYS A 335 -85.73 68.09 -43.62
N LYS A 336 -84.92 67.58 -44.56
CA LYS A 336 -85.20 67.66 -46.00
C LYS A 336 -86.50 66.94 -46.37
N GLN A 337 -86.76 65.75 -45.82
CA GLN A 337 -87.98 64.99 -46.05
C GLN A 337 -89.20 65.71 -45.49
N ARG A 338 -89.13 66.28 -44.28
CA ARG A 338 -90.19 67.11 -43.71
C ARG A 338 -90.45 68.35 -44.55
N GLU A 339 -89.41 68.96 -45.10
CA GLU A 339 -89.57 70.12 -46.00
C GLU A 339 -90.23 69.72 -47.32
N VAL A 340 -89.88 68.57 -47.89
CA VAL A 340 -90.52 68.01 -49.08
C VAL A 340 -91.97 67.58 -48.78
N GLU A 341 -92.22 66.98 -47.63
CA GLU A 341 -93.56 66.55 -47.20
C GLU A 341 -94.45 67.76 -46.90
N ASN A 342 -93.93 68.80 -46.28
CA ASN A 342 -94.65 70.06 -46.10
C ASN A 342 -94.96 70.72 -47.45
N LYS A 343 -94.06 70.66 -48.44
CA LYS A 343 -94.34 71.12 -49.81
C LYS A 343 -95.40 70.25 -50.49
N ARG A 344 -95.36 68.93 -50.32
CA ARG A 344 -96.41 68.02 -50.83
C ARG A 344 -97.77 68.27 -50.18
N LYS A 345 -97.83 68.51 -48.87
CA LYS A 345 -99.07 68.87 -48.17
C LYS A 345 -99.60 70.21 -48.67
N GLN A 346 -98.74 71.19 -48.88
CA GLN A 346 -99.14 72.45 -49.54
C GLN A 346 -99.68 72.23 -50.96
N ASP A 347 -99.09 71.32 -51.72
CA ASP A 347 -99.57 70.96 -53.07
C ASP A 347 -100.86 70.12 -53.06
N GLU A 348 -101.07 69.27 -52.04
CA GLU A 348 -102.29 68.46 -51.84
C GLU A 348 -103.44 69.32 -51.30
N ASP A 349 -103.17 70.26 -50.40
CA ASP A 349 -104.14 71.24 -49.89
C ASP A 349 -104.65 72.15 -51.04
N LEU A 350 -103.85 72.37 -52.09
CA LEU A 350 -104.25 73.08 -53.32
C LEU A 350 -105.06 72.23 -54.31
N LYS A 351 -105.17 70.90 -54.11
CA LYS A 351 -105.74 69.95 -55.08
C LYS A 351 -106.92 69.13 -54.53
N GLY A 352 -107.27 69.29 -53.25
CA GLY A 352 -108.27 68.50 -52.53
C GLY A 352 -109.69 69.10 -52.40
N ASP A 353 -109.99 70.25 -53.00
CA ASP A 353 -111.32 70.92 -52.89
C ASP A 353 -112.46 70.28 -53.72
N LEU A 354 -112.25 69.07 -54.26
CA LEU A 354 -113.27 68.28 -54.97
C LEU A 354 -113.33 66.88 -54.35
N GLU A 355 -114.51 66.56 -53.81
CA GLU A 355 -115.03 65.22 -53.47
C GLU A 355 -115.35 65.02 -51.96
N GLN A 356 -116.62 65.31 -51.66
CA GLN A 356 -117.31 65.04 -50.40
C GLN A 356 -117.72 63.55 -50.32
N LYS A 357 -117.62 62.97 -49.11
CA LYS A 357 -118.60 62.10 -48.40
C LYS A 357 -117.97 60.87 -47.71
N GLU A 358 -117.86 60.90 -46.38
CA GLU A 358 -118.56 60.02 -45.40
C GLU A 358 -117.86 59.98 -44.01
N PRO A 359 -118.58 59.96 -42.87
CA PRO A 359 -118.02 60.22 -41.53
C PRO A 359 -118.13 58.97 -40.58
N PRO A 360 -117.91 59.03 -39.23
CA PRO A 360 -116.93 58.18 -38.54
C PRO A 360 -117.53 57.14 -37.57
N ALA A 361 -116.77 56.12 -37.20
CA ALA A 361 -117.14 55.18 -36.12
C ALA A 361 -115.98 54.93 -35.13
N LYS A 362 -116.36 55.02 -33.85
CA LYS A 362 -115.56 54.96 -32.62
C LYS A 362 -115.22 53.51 -32.22
N GLY A 363 -114.15 53.34 -31.45
CA GLY A 363 -113.84 52.15 -30.65
C GLY A 363 -112.35 52.08 -30.30
N ASN A 364 -111.87 52.72 -29.22
CA ASN A 364 -111.77 52.20 -27.83
C ASN A 364 -111.14 50.80 -27.69
N GLY A 365 -110.02 50.74 -26.96
CA GLY A 365 -109.44 49.51 -26.39
C GLY A 365 -107.91 49.64 -26.21
N THR A 366 -107.35 50.28 -25.17
CA THR A 366 -107.09 49.78 -23.79
C THR A 366 -106.22 48.52 -23.71
N GLY A 367 -105.11 48.61 -22.95
CA GLY A 367 -104.27 47.49 -22.48
C GLY A 367 -102.79 47.67 -22.88
N LYS A 368 -101.90 48.33 -22.12
CA LYS A 368 -101.32 48.01 -20.80
C LYS A 368 -100.70 46.60 -20.71
N GLU A 369 -99.38 46.59 -20.46
CA GLU A 369 -98.55 45.69 -19.60
C GLU A 369 -97.13 45.66 -20.22
N GLU A 370 -96.11 46.36 -19.72
CA GLU A 370 -95.50 46.40 -18.37
C GLU A 370 -95.04 45.01 -17.88
N GLU A 371 -93.74 44.73 -17.96
CA GLU A 371 -92.96 43.85 -17.06
C GLU A 371 -91.45 44.10 -17.31
N HIS A 372 -90.81 44.95 -16.49
CA HIS A 372 -89.94 44.62 -15.35
C HIS A 372 -88.45 44.29 -15.67
N PRO A 373 -87.50 45.20 -15.35
CA PRO A 373 -86.29 44.92 -14.56
C PRO A 373 -86.57 45.25 -13.07
N PRO A 374 -85.67 45.14 -12.05
CA PRO A 374 -84.26 44.73 -11.97
C PRO A 374 -83.95 43.78 -10.76
N ALA A 375 -82.66 43.66 -10.39
CA ALA A 375 -82.10 43.33 -9.05
C ALA A 375 -81.44 41.96 -8.84
N LYS A 376 -80.12 42.01 -8.55
CA LYS A 376 -79.48 41.48 -7.34
C LYS A 376 -78.00 41.94 -7.27
N PRO A 377 -77.63 42.77 -6.28
CA PRO A 377 -76.25 42.91 -5.83
C PRO A 377 -76.14 42.45 -4.37
N GLU A 378 -75.31 41.45 -4.08
CA GLU A 378 -74.89 40.99 -2.74
C GLU A 378 -73.98 39.79 -3.01
N SER A 379 -72.93 39.44 -2.27
CA SER A 379 -72.21 40.00 -1.14
C SER A 379 -71.01 39.07 -0.89
N ILE A 380 -70.19 39.40 0.11
CA ILE A 380 -69.18 38.54 0.75
C ILE A 380 -67.77 38.62 0.14
N ARG A 381 -67.16 39.76 0.48
CA ARG A 381 -65.80 39.83 0.99
C ARG A 381 -65.71 39.01 2.29
N CYS A 382 -64.90 37.95 2.30
CA CYS A 382 -64.29 37.41 3.51
C CYS A 382 -62.80 37.23 3.23
N GLY A 383 -61.97 38.03 3.90
CA GLY A 383 -60.59 37.66 4.12
C GLY A 383 -60.55 36.48 5.09
N HIS A 384 -59.50 35.68 5.00
CA HIS A 384 -58.61 35.31 6.12
C HIS A 384 -57.62 34.24 5.66
N GLY A 385 -56.35 34.48 6.00
CA GLY A 385 -55.42 33.42 6.40
C GLY A 385 -54.89 32.48 5.33
N LYS A 386 -53.85 32.90 4.61
CA LYS A 386 -52.85 31.96 4.09
C LYS A 386 -51.95 31.55 5.27
N ASN A 387 -52.07 30.32 5.75
CA ASN A 387 -51.14 29.71 6.70
C ASN A 387 -50.89 28.24 6.35
N TRP A 388 -49.91 27.96 5.48
CA TRP A 388 -49.28 26.66 5.24
C TRP A 388 -47.92 26.94 4.58
N GLY A 389 -46.76 26.47 5.01
CA GLY A 389 -46.35 25.74 6.18
C GLY A 389 -44.83 25.88 6.22
N ALA A 390 -44.31 26.55 7.24
CA ALA A 390 -42.88 26.60 7.52
C ALA A 390 -42.53 25.38 8.37
N VAL A 391 -42.00 24.33 7.73
CA VAL A 391 -41.38 23.20 8.41
C VAL A 391 -39.96 23.63 8.81
N ARG A 392 -39.79 23.92 10.10
CA ARG A 392 -38.49 24.05 10.77
C ARG A 392 -38.50 23.04 11.93
N ILE A 393 -37.85 21.91 11.70
CA ILE A 393 -37.47 20.90 12.72
C ILE A 393 -35.94 21.07 12.82
N LEU A 394 -35.39 21.80 13.80
CA LEU A 394 -35.10 21.43 15.19
C LEU A 394 -34.32 20.11 15.34
N SER A 395 -33.02 20.29 15.66
CA SER A 395 -32.26 19.56 16.67
C SER A 395 -32.27 18.03 16.65
N THR A 396 -31.20 17.47 16.07
CA THR A 396 -30.30 16.44 16.66
C THR A 396 -29.02 16.41 15.85
#